data_AF-A0AAD3XFW4-F1
#
_entry.id   AF-A0AAD3XFW4-F1
#
_cell.length_a   1.000
_cell.length_b   1.000
_cell.length_c   1.000
_cell.angle_alpha   90.00
_cell.angle_beta   90.00
_cell.angle_gamma   90.00
#
_symmetry.space_group_name_H-M   'P 1'
#
loop_
_entity.id
_entity.type
_entity.pdbx_description
1 polymer ?
#
loop_
_entity_poly.entity_id
_entity_poly.type
_entity_poly.pdbx_seq_one_letter_code
_entity_poly.pdbx_strand_id
1 'polypeptide(L)'
;MAAFRVVTAANTTTTLIFKRPPLQVKQRSKYLTLNFNRTLSKKLFSCRAIYRPEEIQVKDEGQPETLDYRVFFLHNSGKKISPWHDIPLNSGNGVFNFIVEIPKESSAKMEVATDEPYTPIKQDTKKGKLRYYPYNINWNYGLLPQTWEDPSFSNPDIEGAFGDNDPVDVVEIGEKQRNIGEILNIKPLAALAMIDEGELDWKIVAISLDDPKSSLVNDIDDVEKHFPGTLTAIRDWFRDYKKPDGKPANKFGLGNKAANKDYALKVITETNESWAKLVRRSIPAGELSLV
;
A
#
# COMPACT_ATOMS: atom_id res chain seq x y z
N MET A 1 -1.11 -42.91 44.67
CA MET A 1 -1.47 -42.62 46.07
C MET A 1 -0.68 -43.58 46.95
N ALA A 2 0.48 -43.15 47.44
CA ALA A 2 1.25 -43.79 48.49
C ALA A 2 2.09 -42.69 49.16
N ALA A 3 2.07 -42.68 50.49
CA ALA A 3 2.46 -41.60 51.37
C ALA A 3 3.99 -41.49 51.58
N PHE A 4 4.47 -40.34 52.08
CA PHE A 4 5.07 -40.22 53.43
C PHE A 4 5.56 -38.78 53.69
N ARG A 5 5.23 -38.25 54.88
CA ARG A 5 5.80 -37.02 55.48
C ARG A 5 6.99 -37.39 56.36
N VAL A 6 8.09 -36.64 56.30
CA VAL A 6 9.09 -36.45 57.40
C VAL A 6 9.76 -35.07 57.19
N VAL A 7 9.41 -34.04 57.96
CA VAL A 7 10.13 -33.42 59.12
C VAL A 7 11.50 -32.79 58.79
N THR A 8 11.57 -31.48 59.12
CA THR A 8 12.70 -30.55 59.08
C THR A 8 13.70 -30.73 60.22
N ALA A 9 14.99 -30.48 59.96
CA ALA A 9 15.96 -30.03 60.96
C ALA A 9 17.13 -29.28 60.28
N ALA A 10 17.51 -28.14 60.86
CA ALA A 10 18.69 -27.35 60.53
C ALA A 10 19.62 -27.30 61.76
N ASN A 11 20.94 -27.28 61.54
CA ASN A 11 22.00 -26.56 62.30
C ASN A 11 23.41 -27.08 61.91
N THR A 12 24.25 -26.28 61.25
CA THR A 12 25.41 -25.47 61.74
C THR A 12 26.68 -26.26 62.07
N THR A 13 27.81 -25.97 61.39
CA THR A 13 29.11 -25.58 62.02
C THR A 13 30.07 -24.90 61.03
N THR A 14 30.75 -23.88 61.54
CA THR A 14 31.72 -22.92 60.97
C THR A 14 33.15 -23.47 60.81
N THR A 15 33.93 -22.96 59.85
CA THR A 15 35.36 -22.60 60.07
C THR A 15 35.86 -21.54 59.09
N LEU A 16 36.57 -20.55 59.65
CA LEU A 16 37.17 -19.36 59.05
C LEU A 16 38.57 -19.63 58.48
N ILE A 17 38.94 -18.99 57.37
CA ILE A 17 40.34 -18.68 57.03
C ILE A 17 40.42 -17.20 56.60
N PHE A 18 41.18 -16.42 57.36
CA PHE A 18 41.60 -15.04 57.06
C PHE A 18 42.88 -15.04 56.20
N LYS A 19 42.93 -14.24 55.12
CA LYS A 19 44.17 -13.64 54.58
C LYS A 19 43.92 -12.22 54.06
N ARG A 20 44.88 -11.33 54.35
CA ARG A 20 44.92 -9.86 54.21
C ARG A 20 44.97 -9.34 52.75
N PRO A 21 44.73 -8.03 52.51
CA PRO A 21 44.42 -7.47 51.18
C PRO A 21 45.66 -6.93 50.46
N PRO A 22 45.57 -6.62 49.14
CA PRO A 22 46.50 -5.70 48.51
C PRO A 22 45.85 -4.37 48.06
N LEU A 23 46.72 -3.37 48.14
CA LEU A 23 46.66 -1.94 47.84
C LEU A 23 45.80 -1.48 46.64
N GLN A 24 45.14 -0.35 46.84
CA GLN A 24 44.73 0.58 45.78
C GLN A 24 45.95 1.18 45.06
N VAL A 25 45.95 1.10 43.73
CA VAL A 25 46.74 1.98 42.86
C VAL A 25 45.77 2.71 41.94
N LYS A 26 45.75 4.04 42.04
CA LYS A 26 45.07 4.94 41.10
C LYS A 26 45.86 4.96 39.78
N GLN A 27 45.21 4.59 38.68
CA GLN A 27 45.62 5.06 37.35
C GLN A 27 44.47 5.83 36.69
N ARG A 28 44.74 7.11 36.45
CA ARG A 28 43.97 7.96 35.53
C ARG A 28 44.15 7.40 34.12
N SER A 29 43.06 7.00 33.48
CA SER A 29 43.02 6.86 32.02
C SER A 29 42.15 7.98 31.45
N LYS A 30 42.77 8.78 30.59
CA LYS A 30 42.13 9.79 29.76
C LYS A 30 41.36 9.07 28.66
N TYR A 31 40.03 9.02 28.77
CA TYR A 31 39.21 8.64 27.63
C TYR A 31 38.85 9.90 26.84
N LEU A 32 39.38 9.97 25.62
CA LEU A 32 38.95 10.91 24.59
C LEU A 32 37.46 10.69 24.34
N THR A 33 36.65 11.70 24.62
CA THR A 33 35.30 11.82 24.07
C THR A 33 35.42 12.22 22.60
N LEU A 34 35.36 11.23 21.70
CA LEU A 34 35.05 11.48 20.30
C LEU A 34 33.54 11.60 20.16
N ASN A 35 33.04 12.84 20.14
CA ASN A 35 31.70 13.18 19.71
C ASN A 35 31.58 12.87 18.21
N PHE A 36 30.99 11.72 17.87
CA PHE A 36 30.53 11.42 16.51
C PHE A 36 29.04 11.76 16.38
N ASN A 37 28.70 13.04 16.50
CA ASN A 37 27.46 13.55 15.92
C ASN A 37 27.67 13.75 14.43
N ARG A 38 27.59 12.65 13.68
CA ARG A 38 27.31 12.68 12.24
C ARG A 38 25.99 11.96 12.03
N THR A 39 24.90 12.71 12.18
CA THR A 39 23.66 12.40 11.48
C THR A 39 23.98 12.38 9.99
N LEU A 40 24.24 11.18 9.48
CA LEU A 40 24.31 10.94 8.05
C LEU A 40 22.87 11.08 7.54
N SER A 41 22.45 12.32 7.29
CA SER A 41 21.28 12.59 6.47
C SER A 41 21.55 11.90 5.15
N LYS A 42 20.92 10.74 4.94
CA LYS A 42 20.78 10.13 3.63
C LYS A 42 19.93 11.14 2.85
N LYS A 43 20.60 12.11 2.21
CA LYS A 43 19.99 12.92 1.18
C LYS A 43 19.53 11.94 0.12
N LEU A 44 18.24 11.64 0.14
CA LEU A 44 17.52 11.08 -1.00
C LEU A 44 17.86 12.02 -2.16
N PHE A 45 18.64 11.51 -3.13
CA PHE A 45 18.81 12.16 -4.40
C PHE A 45 17.46 12.12 -5.11
N SER A 46 16.57 13.03 -4.75
CA SER A 46 15.41 13.36 -5.53
C SER A 46 15.87 14.42 -6.51
N CYS A 47 16.27 14.02 -7.71
CA CYS A 47 16.06 14.87 -8.87
C CYS A 47 14.55 15.03 -9.01
N ARG A 48 13.94 15.92 -8.21
CA ARG A 48 12.64 16.49 -8.52
C ARG A 48 12.86 17.33 -9.77
N ALA A 49 12.83 16.69 -10.94
CA ALA A 49 12.07 17.32 -12.01
C ALA A 49 10.76 17.73 -11.36
N ILE A 50 10.43 19.03 -11.39
CA ILE A 50 9.24 19.55 -10.71
C ILE A 50 8.07 18.82 -11.36
N TYR A 51 7.57 17.78 -10.71
CA TYR A 51 6.36 17.10 -11.14
C TYR A 51 5.25 18.14 -11.12
N ARG A 52 4.70 18.37 -12.30
CA ARG A 52 3.64 19.34 -12.56
C ARG A 52 2.50 18.54 -13.16
N PRO A 53 1.48 18.19 -12.35
CA PRO A 53 0.30 17.49 -12.85
C PRO A 53 -0.30 18.16 -14.10
N GLU A 54 -0.25 19.50 -14.15
CA GLU A 54 -0.69 20.33 -15.27
C GLU A 54 0.12 20.13 -16.57
N GLU A 55 1.29 19.49 -16.49
CA GLU A 55 2.11 19.14 -17.63
C GLU A 55 1.85 17.72 -18.15
N ILE A 56 0.87 17.00 -17.58
CA ILE A 56 0.50 15.65 -17.99
C ILE A 56 -0.84 15.68 -18.70
N GLN A 57 -0.89 15.03 -19.86
CA GLN A 57 -2.08 14.85 -20.67
C GLN A 57 -2.43 13.38 -20.77
N VAL A 58 -3.72 13.09 -20.65
CA VAL A 58 -4.29 11.77 -20.89
C VAL A 58 -4.68 11.67 -22.36
N LYS A 59 -4.31 10.59 -23.03
CA LYS A 59 -4.57 10.39 -24.46
C LYS A 59 -5.03 8.97 -24.76
N ASP A 60 -6.21 8.90 -25.35
CA ASP A 60 -6.77 7.69 -25.92
C ASP A 60 -6.06 7.29 -27.21
N GLU A 61 -5.75 6.00 -27.34
CA GLU A 61 -5.37 5.35 -28.58
C GLU A 61 -6.29 4.13 -28.79
N GLY A 62 -6.78 3.92 -30.02
CA GLY A 62 -7.82 2.92 -30.30
C GLY A 62 -9.24 3.48 -30.17
N GLN A 63 -10.25 2.61 -30.23
CA GLN A 63 -11.65 2.98 -30.00
C GLN A 63 -12.10 2.45 -28.64
N PRO A 64 -12.88 3.21 -27.85
CA PRO A 64 -13.44 2.67 -26.61
C PRO A 64 -14.20 1.36 -26.86
N GLU A 65 -14.18 0.46 -25.87
CA GLU A 65 -14.79 -0.87 -25.94
C GLU A 65 -14.20 -1.78 -27.04
N THR A 66 -12.90 -1.64 -27.32
CA THR A 66 -12.14 -2.59 -28.16
C THR A 66 -10.91 -3.13 -27.43
N LEU A 67 -10.37 -4.27 -27.90
CA LEU A 67 -9.22 -4.94 -27.27
C LEU A 67 -7.90 -4.13 -27.40
N ASP A 68 -7.81 -3.27 -28.41
CA ASP A 68 -6.67 -2.39 -28.69
C ASP A 68 -6.79 -1.01 -28.03
N TYR A 69 -7.88 -0.72 -27.33
CA TYR A 69 -8.05 0.54 -26.60
C TYR A 69 -7.02 0.70 -25.49
N ARG A 70 -6.34 1.84 -25.47
CA ARG A 70 -5.33 2.21 -24.46
C ARG A 70 -5.49 3.67 -24.08
N VAL A 71 -5.27 3.95 -22.81
CA VAL A 71 -5.17 5.32 -22.28
C VAL A 71 -3.73 5.57 -21.85
N PHE A 72 -3.01 6.37 -22.64
CA PHE A 72 -1.62 6.75 -22.39
C PHE A 72 -1.53 8.08 -21.65
N PHE A 73 -0.39 8.27 -20.97
CA PHE A 73 -0.02 9.52 -20.32
C PHE A 73 1.13 10.15 -21.09
N LEU A 74 1.02 11.45 -21.40
CA LEU A 74 2.03 12.20 -22.10
C LEU A 74 2.42 13.42 -21.29
N HIS A 75 3.73 13.65 -21.14
CA HIS A 75 4.22 14.95 -20.75
C HIS A 75 3.95 15.98 -21.86
N ASN A 76 3.82 17.27 -21.53
CA ASN A 76 3.58 18.37 -22.49
C ASN A 76 4.61 18.45 -23.63
N SER A 77 5.79 17.85 -23.45
CA SER A 77 6.79 17.69 -24.52
C SER A 77 6.42 16.63 -25.57
N GLY A 78 5.29 15.93 -25.42
CA GLY A 78 4.86 14.80 -26.26
C GLY A 78 5.47 13.46 -25.88
N LYS A 79 6.25 13.37 -24.80
CA LYS A 79 6.90 12.13 -24.35
C LYS A 79 5.89 11.28 -23.58
N LYS A 80 5.70 10.00 -23.97
CA LYS A 80 4.94 9.02 -23.16
C LYS A 80 5.63 8.79 -21.82
N ILE A 81 4.84 8.73 -20.76
CA ILE A 81 5.27 8.44 -19.40
C ILE A 81 4.43 7.30 -18.84
N SER A 82 5.00 6.53 -17.93
CA SER A 82 4.30 5.47 -17.21
C SER A 82 3.46 6.06 -16.07
N PRO A 83 2.13 5.87 -16.03
CA PRO A 83 1.34 6.25 -14.87
C PRO A 83 1.77 5.51 -13.61
N TRP A 84 2.26 4.27 -13.74
CA TRP A 84 2.75 3.52 -12.59
C TRP A 84 4.11 4.02 -12.08
N HIS A 85 5.05 4.36 -12.96
CA HIS A 85 6.45 4.58 -12.55
C HIS A 85 6.87 6.06 -12.54
N ASP A 86 6.37 6.87 -13.46
CA ASP A 86 6.84 8.24 -13.66
C ASP A 86 6.03 9.27 -12.87
N ILE A 87 4.79 8.96 -12.48
CA ILE A 87 3.99 9.79 -11.59
C ILE A 87 4.48 9.57 -10.15
N PRO A 88 4.91 10.61 -9.41
CA PRO A 88 5.37 10.44 -8.04
C PRO A 88 4.24 9.96 -7.14
N LEU A 89 4.51 9.00 -6.24
CA LEU A 89 3.55 8.62 -5.20
C LEU A 89 3.15 9.81 -4.31
N ASN A 90 4.14 10.57 -3.85
CA ASN A 90 3.95 11.66 -2.90
C ASN A 90 3.85 13.01 -3.63
N SER A 91 2.74 13.71 -3.43
CA SER A 91 2.52 15.09 -3.89
C SER A 91 3.01 16.13 -2.86
N GLY A 92 3.27 15.70 -1.62
CA GLY A 92 3.82 16.51 -0.52
C GLY A 92 2.86 16.64 0.66
N ASN A 93 3.36 17.00 1.84
CA ASN A 93 2.55 17.22 3.06
C ASN A 93 1.60 16.06 3.43
N GLY A 94 1.99 14.81 3.20
CA GLY A 94 1.16 13.63 3.47
C GLY A 94 0.02 13.39 2.47
N VAL A 95 0.10 14.02 1.30
CA VAL A 95 -0.83 13.88 0.18
C VAL A 95 -0.22 12.97 -0.89
N PHE A 96 -1.06 12.12 -1.46
CA PHE A 96 -0.68 11.14 -2.46
C PHE A 96 -1.35 11.42 -3.79
N ASN A 97 -0.65 11.13 -4.88
CA ASN A 97 -1.27 11.06 -6.20
C ASN A 97 -2.03 9.73 -6.31
N PHE A 98 -3.23 9.79 -6.85
CA PHE A 98 -4.09 8.66 -7.17
C PHE A 98 -4.47 8.75 -8.65
N ILE A 99 -4.34 7.64 -9.38
CA ILE A 99 -4.72 7.57 -10.80
C ILE A 99 -6.04 6.82 -10.89
N VAL A 100 -7.05 7.50 -11.43
CA VAL A 100 -8.37 6.90 -11.65
C VAL A 100 -8.29 5.95 -12.83
N GLU A 101 -8.66 4.69 -12.63
CA GLU A 101 -8.76 3.68 -13.68
C GLU A 101 -10.22 3.43 -14.05
N ILE A 102 -11.10 3.31 -13.05
CA ILE A 102 -12.51 3.00 -13.22
C ILE A 102 -13.35 4.14 -12.59
N PRO A 103 -14.07 4.92 -13.42
CA PRO A 103 -15.00 5.93 -12.94
C PRO A 103 -16.06 5.35 -12.01
N LYS A 104 -16.43 6.11 -10.99
CA LYS A 104 -17.61 5.84 -10.16
C LYS A 104 -18.86 5.58 -11.01
N GLU A 105 -19.68 4.63 -10.57
CA GLU A 105 -20.90 4.15 -11.26
C GLU A 105 -20.64 3.57 -12.66
N SER A 106 -19.48 2.94 -12.89
CA SER A 106 -19.17 2.23 -14.15
C SER A 106 -18.76 0.77 -13.90
N SER A 107 -18.70 -0.05 -14.95
CA SER A 107 -18.44 -1.49 -14.85
C SER A 107 -17.32 -2.02 -15.73
N ALA A 108 -16.78 -1.23 -16.67
CA ALA A 108 -15.62 -1.66 -17.46
C ALA A 108 -14.43 -1.84 -16.51
N LYS A 109 -13.87 -3.06 -16.43
CA LYS A 109 -12.70 -3.32 -15.59
C LYS A 109 -11.46 -2.79 -16.30
N MET A 110 -11.18 -1.52 -16.07
CA MET A 110 -9.98 -0.85 -16.55
C MET A 110 -8.86 -1.00 -15.52
N GLU A 111 -7.64 -1.19 -15.97
CA GLU A 111 -6.46 -1.35 -15.13
C GLU A 111 -5.21 -0.92 -15.88
N VAL A 112 -4.19 -0.55 -15.15
CA VAL A 112 -2.85 -0.31 -15.67
C VAL A 112 -2.30 -1.62 -16.27
N ALA A 113 -1.80 -1.56 -17.49
CA ALA A 113 -1.15 -2.66 -18.15
C ALA A 113 0.29 -2.80 -17.60
N THR A 114 0.45 -3.50 -16.48
CA THR A 114 1.75 -3.69 -15.81
C THR A 114 2.78 -4.40 -16.68
N ASP A 115 2.33 -5.10 -17.72
CA ASP A 115 3.12 -5.89 -18.67
C ASP A 115 3.43 -5.15 -20.00
N GLU A 116 2.91 -3.94 -20.20
CA GLU A 116 3.08 -3.17 -21.44
C GLU A 116 4.02 -1.95 -21.26
N PRO A 117 4.82 -1.58 -22.29
CA PRO A 117 5.62 -0.36 -22.24
C PRO A 117 4.78 0.89 -22.01
N TYR A 118 5.29 1.77 -21.15
CA TYR A 118 4.62 2.97 -20.62
C TYR A 118 3.36 2.69 -19.81
N THR A 119 3.10 1.42 -19.49
CA THR A 119 2.01 0.94 -18.62
C THR A 119 0.69 1.70 -18.82
N PRO A 120 0.12 1.77 -20.04
CA PRO A 120 -1.15 2.46 -20.28
C PRO A 120 -2.29 1.80 -19.50
N ILE A 121 -3.39 2.52 -19.29
CA ILE A 121 -4.62 1.88 -18.80
C ILE A 121 -5.29 1.14 -19.97
N LYS A 122 -5.68 -0.12 -19.76
CA LYS A 122 -6.43 -0.97 -20.70
C LYS A 122 -7.60 -1.63 -20.00
N GLN A 123 -8.56 -2.16 -20.78
CA GLN A 123 -9.60 -2.99 -20.20
C GLN A 123 -9.10 -4.42 -20.04
N ASP A 124 -9.31 -5.00 -18.86
CA ASP A 124 -9.04 -6.42 -18.57
C ASP A 124 -9.82 -7.31 -19.55
N THR A 125 -9.28 -8.50 -19.83
CA THR A 125 -9.90 -9.47 -20.72
C THR A 125 -10.07 -10.84 -20.05
N LYS A 126 -11.22 -11.48 -20.28
CA LYS A 126 -11.50 -12.83 -19.82
C LYS A 126 -11.95 -13.68 -21.00
N LYS A 127 -11.19 -14.72 -21.32
CA LYS A 127 -11.44 -15.61 -22.49
C LYS A 127 -11.51 -14.83 -23.82
N GLY A 128 -10.60 -13.87 -24.01
CA GLY A 128 -10.49 -13.07 -25.22
C GLY A 128 -11.60 -12.02 -25.42
N LYS A 129 -12.40 -11.75 -24.38
CA LYS A 129 -13.45 -10.73 -24.39
C LYS A 129 -13.18 -9.69 -23.31
N LEU A 130 -13.57 -8.45 -23.58
CA LEU A 130 -13.53 -7.36 -22.61
C LEU A 130 -14.30 -7.73 -21.35
N ARG A 131 -13.70 -7.48 -20.20
CA ARG A 131 -14.26 -7.81 -18.90
C ARG A 131 -15.02 -6.62 -18.33
N TYR A 132 -16.21 -6.91 -17.83
CA TYR A 132 -17.01 -5.98 -17.05
C TYR A 132 -17.27 -6.60 -15.68
N TYR A 133 -17.29 -5.78 -14.64
CA TYR A 133 -17.85 -6.19 -13.36
C TYR A 133 -19.34 -6.51 -13.50
N PRO A 134 -19.85 -7.51 -12.78
CA PRO A 134 -21.28 -7.85 -12.84
C PRO A 134 -22.17 -6.78 -12.17
N TYR A 135 -21.57 -5.87 -11.41
CA TYR A 135 -22.19 -4.69 -10.81
C TYR A 135 -21.28 -3.49 -11.05
N ASN A 136 -21.85 -2.29 -11.13
CA ASN A 136 -21.03 -1.08 -11.17
C ASN A 136 -20.21 -0.95 -9.87
N ILE A 137 -19.02 -0.38 -9.97
CA ILE A 137 -18.28 0.09 -8.81
C ILE A 137 -18.88 1.44 -8.38
N ASN A 138 -19.19 1.60 -7.10
CA ASN A 138 -19.90 2.80 -6.59
C ASN A 138 -18.95 3.97 -6.23
N TRP A 139 -17.67 3.83 -6.55
CA TRP A 139 -16.58 4.73 -6.16
C TRP A 139 -15.63 4.91 -7.33
N ASN A 140 -14.86 6.00 -7.34
CA ASN A 140 -13.74 6.07 -8.27
C ASN A 140 -12.68 5.10 -7.78
N TYR A 141 -12.16 4.30 -8.70
CA TYR A 141 -11.23 3.23 -8.40
C TYR A 141 -10.01 3.30 -9.28
N GLY A 142 -8.87 2.87 -8.76
CA GLY A 142 -7.62 2.81 -9.50
C GLY A 142 -6.46 2.59 -8.54
N LEU A 143 -5.31 3.22 -8.79
CA LEU A 143 -4.07 2.87 -8.12
C LEU A 143 -3.30 4.03 -7.49
N LEU A 144 -2.41 3.68 -6.55
CA LEU A 144 -1.29 4.52 -6.12
C LEU A 144 -0.05 4.26 -6.98
N PRO A 145 0.48 5.28 -7.68
CA PRO A 145 1.68 5.09 -8.48
C PRO A 145 2.88 4.83 -7.58
N GLN A 146 3.92 4.21 -8.16
CA GLN A 146 5.15 3.85 -7.47
C GLN A 146 4.91 2.97 -6.22
N THR A 147 3.88 2.14 -6.25
CA THR A 147 3.65 1.08 -5.26
C THR A 147 3.63 -0.26 -5.95
N TRP A 148 3.94 -1.34 -5.24
CA TRP A 148 3.89 -2.69 -5.77
C TRP A 148 3.69 -3.70 -4.65
N GLU A 149 2.69 -4.55 -4.80
CA GLU A 149 2.38 -5.67 -3.93
C GLU A 149 3.25 -6.88 -4.32
N ASP A 150 4.47 -6.92 -3.76
CA ASP A 150 5.47 -7.95 -4.09
C ASP A 150 4.95 -9.38 -3.80
N PRO A 151 4.84 -10.26 -4.82
CA PRO A 151 4.31 -11.61 -4.66
C PRO A 151 5.27 -12.55 -3.91
N SER A 152 6.50 -12.13 -3.65
CA SER A 152 7.45 -12.87 -2.82
C SER A 152 7.41 -12.46 -1.34
N PHE A 153 6.66 -11.40 -1.02
CA PHE A 153 6.54 -10.86 0.33
C PHE A 153 5.18 -11.24 0.94
N SER A 154 5.21 -11.92 2.08
CA SER A 154 4.02 -12.17 2.89
C SER A 154 3.89 -11.10 3.98
N ASN A 155 2.70 -10.52 4.10
CA ASN A 155 2.45 -9.54 5.14
C ASN A 155 2.41 -10.21 6.54
N PRO A 156 3.17 -9.72 7.54
CA PRO A 156 3.27 -10.37 8.84
C PRO A 156 1.95 -10.36 9.63
N ASP A 157 1.06 -9.42 9.34
CA ASP A 157 -0.24 -9.29 10.02
C ASP A 157 -1.33 -10.15 9.34
N ILE A 158 -1.05 -10.72 8.16
CA ILE A 158 -1.99 -11.50 7.33
C ILE A 158 -1.34 -12.83 6.93
N GLU A 159 -1.51 -13.84 7.78
CA GLU A 159 -0.85 -15.14 7.62
C GLU A 159 -1.19 -15.82 6.29
N GLY A 160 -0.16 -16.18 5.53
CA GLY A 160 -0.28 -17.05 4.35
C GLY A 160 -0.74 -16.36 3.07
N ALA A 161 -0.87 -15.03 3.05
CA ALA A 161 -1.16 -14.26 1.86
C ALA A 161 0.08 -13.47 1.38
N PHE A 162 0.28 -13.45 0.07
CA PHE A 162 1.37 -12.76 -0.64
C PHE A 162 0.78 -11.71 -1.58
N GLY A 163 1.53 -10.66 -1.91
CA GLY A 163 1.03 -9.61 -2.81
C GLY A 163 0.53 -10.13 -4.16
N ASP A 164 -0.44 -9.44 -4.74
CA ASP A 164 -1.08 -9.77 -6.03
C ASP A 164 -0.27 -9.35 -7.27
N ASN A 165 0.95 -8.85 -7.08
CA ASN A 165 1.87 -8.40 -8.12
C ASN A 165 1.47 -7.10 -8.84
N ASP A 166 0.46 -6.39 -8.36
CA ASP A 166 -0.03 -5.13 -8.92
C ASP A 166 0.31 -3.92 -8.03
N PRO A 167 0.07 -2.67 -8.50
CA PRO A 167 0.14 -1.49 -7.65
C PRO A 167 -1.02 -1.48 -6.64
N VAL A 168 -0.82 -0.83 -5.49
CA VAL A 168 -1.86 -0.77 -4.45
C VAL A 168 -3.11 -0.05 -4.95
N ASP A 169 -4.24 -0.70 -4.75
CA ASP A 169 -5.54 -0.20 -5.14
C ASP A 169 -6.11 0.86 -4.19
N VAL A 170 -6.90 1.76 -4.76
CA VAL A 170 -7.56 2.85 -4.07
C VAL A 170 -9.05 2.87 -4.38
N VAL A 171 -9.86 3.06 -3.34
CA VAL A 171 -11.29 3.35 -3.40
C VAL A 171 -11.49 4.78 -2.93
N GLU A 172 -11.73 5.70 -3.86
CA GLU A 172 -11.92 7.12 -3.58
C GLU A 172 -13.41 7.42 -3.34
N ILE A 173 -13.73 7.90 -2.13
CA ILE A 173 -15.12 7.97 -1.62
C ILE A 173 -15.85 9.28 -1.89
N GLY A 174 -15.22 10.20 -2.61
CA GLY A 174 -15.77 11.50 -2.93
C GLY A 174 -17.08 11.45 -3.71
N GLU A 175 -17.78 12.58 -3.74
CA GLU A 175 -19.08 12.66 -4.39
C GLU A 175 -18.97 12.58 -5.91
N LYS A 176 -17.96 13.24 -6.48
CA LYS A 176 -17.80 13.48 -7.91
C LYS A 176 -17.31 12.24 -8.66
N GLN A 177 -17.98 11.90 -9.76
CA GLN A 177 -17.48 10.92 -10.73
C GLN A 177 -16.30 11.51 -11.52
N ARG A 178 -15.23 10.71 -11.65
CA ARG A 178 -13.95 11.11 -12.26
C ARG A 178 -13.73 10.44 -13.60
N ASN A 179 -12.76 10.94 -14.36
CA ASN A 179 -12.44 10.38 -15.67
C ASN A 179 -11.30 9.37 -15.59
N ILE A 180 -11.28 8.40 -16.51
CA ILE A 180 -10.16 7.46 -16.68
C ILE A 180 -8.88 8.28 -16.92
N GLY A 181 -7.82 7.93 -16.19
CA GLY A 181 -6.53 8.58 -16.21
C GLY A 181 -6.44 9.91 -15.43
N GLU A 182 -7.52 10.40 -14.83
CA GLU A 182 -7.46 11.60 -13.98
C GLU A 182 -6.53 11.36 -12.78
N ILE A 183 -5.62 12.31 -12.54
CA ILE A 183 -4.69 12.26 -11.40
C ILE A 183 -5.22 13.18 -10.30
N LEU A 184 -5.51 12.60 -9.15
CA LEU A 184 -6.07 13.31 -8.00
C LEU A 184 -5.08 13.37 -6.85
N ASN A 185 -5.12 14.48 -6.12
CA ASN A 185 -4.51 14.58 -4.82
C ASN A 185 -5.50 14.03 -3.78
N ILE A 186 -5.11 12.95 -3.10
CA ILE A 186 -5.96 12.29 -2.10
C ILE A 186 -5.27 12.25 -0.73
N LYS A 187 -6.08 11.98 0.29
CA LYS A 187 -5.58 11.52 1.58
C LYS A 187 -6.15 10.13 1.94
N PRO A 188 -5.30 9.18 2.36
CA PRO A 188 -5.73 7.88 2.87
C PRO A 188 -6.49 8.03 4.19
N LEU A 189 -7.48 7.17 4.39
CA LEU A 189 -8.38 7.16 5.55
C LEU A 189 -8.42 5.80 6.23
N ALA A 190 -8.38 4.72 5.45
CA ALA A 190 -8.42 3.36 5.97
C ALA A 190 -7.81 2.36 4.97
N ALA A 191 -7.58 1.12 5.42
CA ALA A 191 -7.13 0.02 4.57
C ALA A 191 -8.00 -1.23 4.79
N LEU A 192 -8.35 -1.94 3.72
CA LEU A 192 -8.98 -3.25 3.76
C LEU A 192 -8.02 -4.28 3.18
N ALA A 193 -7.78 -5.36 3.94
CA ALA A 193 -6.95 -6.48 3.51
C ALA A 193 -7.82 -7.52 2.77
N MET A 194 -8.07 -7.36 1.47
CA MET A 194 -8.80 -8.41 0.73
C MET A 194 -7.85 -9.57 0.45
N ILE A 195 -8.37 -10.80 0.54
CA ILE A 195 -7.70 -11.99 0.03
C ILE A 195 -8.44 -12.44 -1.21
N ASP A 196 -7.85 -12.16 -2.38
CA ASP A 196 -8.40 -12.52 -3.69
C ASP A 196 -7.71 -13.79 -4.21
N GLU A 197 -8.46 -14.90 -4.26
CA GLU A 197 -7.95 -16.19 -4.75
C GLU A 197 -6.62 -16.68 -4.11
N GLY A 198 -6.26 -16.17 -2.93
CA GLY A 198 -5.05 -16.53 -2.18
C GLY A 198 -4.01 -15.41 -2.11
N GLU A 199 -4.18 -14.37 -2.93
CA GLU A 199 -3.32 -13.19 -2.99
C GLU A 199 -3.87 -12.10 -2.05
N LEU A 200 -2.98 -11.38 -1.40
CA LEU A 200 -3.27 -10.19 -0.64
C LEU A 200 -3.41 -9.04 -1.64
N ASP A 201 -4.55 -8.37 -1.56
CA ASP A 201 -4.93 -7.28 -2.44
C ASP A 201 -5.44 -6.15 -1.51
N TRP A 202 -4.61 -5.12 -1.31
CA TRP A 202 -4.95 -4.01 -0.42
C TRP A 202 -5.87 -3.01 -1.10
N LYS A 203 -7.03 -2.75 -0.48
CA LYS A 203 -7.89 -1.63 -0.86
C LYS A 203 -7.71 -0.46 0.10
N ILE A 204 -7.01 0.58 -0.34
CA ILE A 204 -6.89 1.84 0.41
C ILE A 204 -8.15 2.67 0.20
N VAL A 205 -8.84 2.99 1.29
CA VAL A 205 -9.97 3.92 1.25
C VAL A 205 -9.41 5.33 1.41
N ALA A 206 -9.75 6.22 0.48
CA ALA A 206 -9.24 7.59 0.45
C ALA A 206 -10.31 8.59 0.03
N ILE A 207 -10.03 9.88 0.22
CA ILE A 207 -10.87 10.97 -0.28
C ILE A 207 -10.01 11.98 -1.02
N SER A 208 -10.51 12.47 -2.16
CA SER A 208 -9.89 13.56 -2.89
C SER A 208 -9.90 14.86 -2.08
N LEU A 209 -8.81 15.64 -2.17
CA LEU A 209 -8.69 16.90 -1.43
C LEU A 209 -9.65 17.99 -1.92
N ASP A 210 -10.09 17.92 -3.18
CA ASP A 210 -11.07 18.84 -3.77
C ASP A 210 -12.53 18.47 -3.42
N ASP A 211 -12.77 17.36 -2.70
CA ASP A 211 -14.10 17.02 -2.21
C ASP A 211 -14.55 17.98 -1.10
N PRO A 212 -15.81 18.46 -1.08
CA PRO A 212 -16.29 19.39 -0.05
C PRO A 212 -16.20 18.84 1.39
N LYS A 213 -16.28 17.52 1.57
CA LYS A 213 -16.15 16.85 2.87
C LYS A 213 -14.71 16.50 3.21
N SER A 214 -13.74 16.73 2.33
CA SER A 214 -12.34 16.33 2.55
C SER A 214 -11.85 16.84 3.90
N SER A 215 -12.05 18.11 4.22
CA SER A 215 -11.62 18.72 5.50
C SER A 215 -12.21 18.06 6.75
N LEU A 216 -13.37 17.42 6.65
CA LEU A 216 -14.11 16.81 7.76
C LEU A 216 -13.68 15.37 8.05
N VAL A 217 -13.00 14.70 7.13
CA VAL A 217 -12.71 13.27 7.21
C VAL A 217 -11.22 13.01 7.23
N ASN A 218 -10.65 12.63 8.37
CA ASN A 218 -9.20 12.53 8.55
C ASN A 218 -8.70 11.17 9.03
N ASP A 219 -9.60 10.29 9.47
CA ASP A 219 -9.34 8.90 9.84
C ASP A 219 -10.61 8.05 9.65
N ILE A 220 -10.52 6.76 9.91
CA ILE A 220 -11.56 5.75 9.73
C ILE A 220 -12.89 6.10 10.44
N ASP A 221 -12.84 6.64 11.65
CA ASP A 221 -14.05 6.98 12.42
C ASP A 221 -14.83 8.14 11.78
N ASP A 222 -14.14 9.08 11.14
CA ASP A 222 -14.79 10.17 10.43
C ASP A 222 -15.49 9.67 9.16
N VAL A 223 -14.99 8.58 8.55
CA VAL A 223 -15.64 7.96 7.39
C VAL A 223 -17.04 7.52 7.79
N GLU A 224 -17.19 6.71 8.85
CA GLU A 224 -18.52 6.25 9.28
C GLU A 224 -19.42 7.39 9.76
N LYS A 225 -18.84 8.47 10.29
CA LYS A 225 -19.60 9.66 10.69
C LYS A 225 -20.15 10.45 9.50
N HIS A 226 -19.38 10.61 8.43
CA HIS A 226 -19.71 11.51 7.30
C HIS A 226 -20.17 10.77 6.03
N PHE A 227 -19.91 9.46 5.98
CA PHE A 227 -20.23 8.48 4.94
C PHE A 227 -20.68 7.16 5.60
N PRO A 228 -21.83 7.17 6.32
CA PRO A 228 -22.25 6.04 7.14
C PRO A 228 -22.48 4.77 6.31
N GLY A 229 -21.89 3.66 6.75
CA GLY A 229 -21.97 2.36 6.09
C GLY A 229 -21.05 2.19 4.88
N THR A 230 -20.28 3.22 4.48
CA THR A 230 -19.44 3.15 3.29
C THR A 230 -18.35 2.10 3.40
N LEU A 231 -17.67 1.94 4.55
CA LEU A 231 -16.62 0.92 4.67
C LEU A 231 -17.21 -0.49 4.58
N THR A 232 -18.40 -0.69 5.13
CA THR A 232 -19.15 -1.96 5.02
C THR A 232 -19.54 -2.23 3.57
N ALA A 233 -20.03 -1.22 2.85
CA ALA A 233 -20.41 -1.33 1.45
C ALA A 233 -19.22 -1.67 0.55
N ILE A 234 -18.06 -1.02 0.77
CA ILE A 234 -16.81 -1.30 0.03
C ILE A 234 -16.41 -2.76 0.25
N ARG A 235 -16.29 -3.19 1.51
CA ARG A 235 -15.95 -4.57 1.86
C ARG A 235 -16.92 -5.56 1.21
N ASP A 236 -18.23 -5.32 1.30
CA ASP A 236 -19.24 -6.24 0.80
C ASP A 236 -19.26 -6.32 -0.73
N TRP A 237 -18.98 -5.22 -1.42
CA TRP A 237 -18.81 -5.22 -2.87
C TRP A 237 -17.64 -6.12 -3.27
N PHE A 238 -16.46 -5.90 -2.68
CA PHE A 238 -15.26 -6.69 -2.96
C PHE A 238 -15.35 -8.15 -2.48
N ARG A 239 -16.13 -8.42 -1.44
CA ARG A 239 -16.46 -9.78 -0.99
C ARG A 239 -17.23 -10.54 -2.07
N ASP A 240 -18.17 -9.89 -2.73
CA ASP A 240 -19.23 -10.56 -3.49
C ASP A 240 -19.12 -10.40 -5.02
N TYR A 241 -18.29 -9.50 -5.53
CA TYR A 241 -18.28 -9.14 -6.96
C TYR A 241 -17.96 -10.32 -7.91
N LYS A 242 -17.23 -11.34 -7.46
CA LYS A 242 -16.95 -12.54 -8.27
C LYS A 242 -18.02 -13.64 -8.14
N LYS A 243 -19.01 -13.51 -7.25
CA LYS A 243 -20.06 -14.53 -7.08
C LYS A 243 -20.86 -14.82 -8.37
N PRO A 244 -21.24 -13.80 -9.18
CA PRO A 244 -21.92 -14.05 -10.46
C PRO A 244 -21.08 -14.84 -11.47
N ASP A 245 -19.75 -14.81 -11.33
CA ASP A 245 -18.81 -15.62 -12.11
C ASP A 245 -18.69 -17.08 -11.59
N GLY A 246 -19.48 -17.47 -10.58
CA GLY A 246 -19.43 -18.79 -9.94
C GLY A 246 -18.25 -18.98 -8.99
N LYS A 247 -17.54 -17.90 -8.63
CA LYS A 247 -16.44 -17.93 -7.66
C LYS A 247 -16.98 -17.79 -6.22
N PRO A 248 -16.26 -18.30 -5.22
CA PRO A 248 -16.62 -18.06 -3.83
C PRO A 248 -16.49 -16.58 -3.46
N ALA A 249 -17.03 -16.21 -2.31
CA ALA A 249 -16.84 -14.89 -1.74
C ALA A 249 -15.36 -14.69 -1.36
N ASN A 250 -14.81 -13.51 -1.67
CA ASN A 250 -13.46 -13.15 -1.22
C ASN A 250 -13.43 -13.01 0.30
N LYS A 251 -12.26 -13.31 0.89
CA LYS A 251 -12.05 -13.20 2.34
C LYS A 251 -11.38 -11.86 2.65
N PHE A 252 -11.40 -11.48 3.93
CA PHE A 252 -10.66 -10.31 4.40
C PHE A 252 -9.80 -10.67 5.60
N GLY A 253 -8.59 -10.13 5.64
CA GLY A 253 -7.72 -10.14 6.82
C GLY A 253 -8.21 -9.17 7.90
N LEU A 254 -7.38 -8.96 8.92
CA LEU A 254 -7.63 -7.98 10.00
C LEU A 254 -9.01 -8.11 10.67
N GLY A 255 -9.53 -9.33 10.78
CA GLY A 255 -10.83 -9.60 11.38
C GLY A 255 -12.02 -9.10 10.55
N ASN A 256 -11.89 -9.01 9.22
CA ASN A 256 -12.91 -8.51 8.28
C ASN A 256 -13.32 -7.05 8.52
N LYS A 257 -12.40 -6.24 9.04
CA LYS A 257 -12.59 -4.82 9.34
C LYS A 257 -11.58 -3.97 8.59
N ALA A 258 -11.97 -2.74 8.29
CA ALA A 258 -11.03 -1.73 7.84
C ALA A 258 -10.08 -1.35 8.99
N ALA A 259 -8.80 -1.23 8.68
CA ALA A 259 -7.79 -0.66 9.57
C ALA A 259 -7.72 0.85 9.39
N ASN A 260 -7.23 1.55 10.42
CA ASN A 260 -7.18 3.00 10.45
C ASN A 260 -6.15 3.59 9.46
N LYS A 261 -6.11 4.92 9.40
CA LYS A 261 -5.19 5.66 8.52
C LYS A 261 -3.73 5.32 8.75
N ASP A 262 -3.28 5.16 9.99
CA ASP A 262 -1.87 4.84 10.28
C ASP A 262 -1.46 3.50 9.66
N TYR A 263 -2.36 2.50 9.71
CA TYR A 263 -2.14 1.23 9.05
C TYR A 263 -2.15 1.38 7.52
N ALA A 264 -3.06 2.19 6.96
CA ALA A 264 -3.05 2.48 5.53
C ALA A 264 -1.72 3.12 5.08
N LEU A 265 -1.18 4.07 5.85
CA LEU A 265 0.12 4.69 5.57
C LEU A 265 1.28 3.69 5.68
N LYS A 266 1.21 2.74 6.62
CA LYS A 266 2.16 1.62 6.71
C LYS A 266 2.15 0.80 5.42
N VAL A 267 0.98 0.36 4.96
CA VAL A 267 0.83 -0.42 3.72
C VAL A 267 1.42 0.33 2.52
N ILE A 268 1.03 1.59 2.33
CA ILE A 268 1.53 2.44 1.23
C ILE A 268 3.06 2.58 1.27
N THR A 269 3.63 2.70 2.47
CA THR A 269 5.08 2.81 2.64
C THR A 269 5.78 1.50 2.26
N GLU A 270 5.27 0.36 2.76
CA GLU A 270 5.84 -0.97 2.49
C GLU A 270 5.80 -1.30 0.98
N THR A 271 4.68 -1.03 0.31
CA THR A 271 4.55 -1.29 -1.13
C THR A 271 5.33 -0.30 -1.99
N ASN A 272 5.52 0.94 -1.53
CA ASN A 272 6.48 1.87 -2.17
C ASN A 272 7.93 1.38 -2.04
N GLU A 273 8.31 0.82 -0.90
CA GLU A 273 9.63 0.22 -0.71
C GLU A 273 9.84 -1.01 -1.62
N SER A 274 8.81 -1.85 -1.77
CA SER A 274 8.80 -2.97 -2.72
C SER A 274 8.96 -2.49 -4.16
N TRP A 275 8.16 -1.51 -4.59
CA TRP A 275 8.32 -0.88 -5.91
C TRP A 275 9.73 -0.31 -6.11
N ALA A 276 10.29 0.36 -5.09
CA ALA A 276 11.64 0.92 -5.17
C ALA A 276 12.70 -0.17 -5.36
N LYS A 277 12.53 -1.35 -4.78
CA LYS A 277 13.40 -2.52 -5.02
C LYS A 277 13.22 -3.08 -6.43
N LEU A 278 11.97 -3.14 -6.92
CA LEU A 278 11.61 -3.57 -8.27
C LEU A 278 12.29 -2.70 -9.33
N VAL A 279 12.08 -1.38 -9.32
CA VAL A 279 12.64 -0.47 -10.34
C VAL A 279 14.17 -0.34 -10.27
N ARG A 280 14.76 -0.58 -9.09
CA ARG A 280 16.22 -0.70 -8.91
C ARG A 280 16.77 -2.06 -9.34
N ARG A 281 15.91 -2.98 -9.78
CA ARG A 281 16.26 -4.37 -10.18
C ARG A 281 16.96 -5.14 -9.06
N SER A 282 16.63 -4.82 -7.82
CA SER A 282 17.05 -5.61 -6.65
C SER A 282 16.21 -6.88 -6.50
N ILE A 283 15.01 -6.88 -7.11
CA ILE A 283 14.11 -8.02 -7.23
C ILE A 283 13.83 -8.22 -8.74
N PRO A 284 13.76 -9.46 -9.24
CA PRO A 284 13.42 -9.73 -10.64
C PRO A 284 12.03 -9.18 -10.99
N ALA A 285 11.92 -8.50 -12.13
CA ALA A 285 10.65 -7.92 -12.59
C ALA A 285 9.70 -8.95 -13.21
N GLY A 286 10.19 -10.14 -13.56
CA GLY A 286 9.39 -11.13 -14.30
C GLY A 286 8.90 -10.56 -15.62
N GLU A 287 7.58 -10.53 -15.80
CA GLU A 287 6.88 -10.01 -16.98
C GLU A 287 6.55 -8.52 -16.90
N LEU A 288 6.80 -7.87 -15.75
CA LEU A 288 6.48 -6.47 -15.53
C LEU A 288 7.33 -5.55 -16.42
N SER A 289 6.69 -4.62 -17.11
CA SER A 289 7.35 -3.50 -17.76
C SER A 289 7.84 -2.52 -16.69
N LEU A 290 9.10 -2.08 -16.78
CA LEU A 290 9.69 -1.06 -15.90
C LEU A 290 9.92 0.28 -16.63
N VAL A 291 9.32 0.43 -17.82
CA VAL A 291 9.42 1.58 -18.71
C VAL A 291 8.05 2.02 -19.17
#